data_AF-A0A401P7B6-F1
#
_entry.id   AF-A0A401P7B6-F1
#
_cell.length_a   1.000
_cell.length_b   1.000
_cell.length_c   1.000
_cell.angle_alpha   90.00
_cell.angle_beta   90.00
_cell.angle_gamma   90.00
#
_symmetry.space_group_name_H-M   'P 1'
#
loop_
_entity.id
_entity.type
_entity.pdbx_description
1 polymer ?
#
loop_
_entity_poly.entity_id
_entity_poly.type
_entity_poly.pdbx_seq_one_letter_code
_entity_poly.pdbx_strand_id
1 'polypeptide(L)'
;LSFGGIPVPGKSVTFLRKNFHGCIENLYYNGVNIIDLAKRHKPQIHIMGNVSFSCSEPHIIPVTFMTSGSYLLLPGSPQLEGLSVSFQFRTWNKDGLLLHNGLREASGALQIYLHDGKLKITILKVSRTQTDIATGCPGSVRNAGCSNPYGAFHGCMRLIFIDNQPADLILVQQGVRGNFSDLQIDLCGIVDRCLPNYCEHGGECSQSWSTFYCDCAGTGYTGATCHNSLHEQSCEAYKHKGNTSGFFSIDADGSGPVGPLLVYCNMTEDKTWTVIQHNNTDLTKVRGSTAERPHLVQFNYNASMEQLRAMINSMDYCEQKVTYHCKRSRLLNTPDAVPFTWWIGRTNDKQAYWGGSSPGVQKCACGLEGSCLDTNYHCNCDADRDKWTNNTGHLSYKDHLPVTQIIIGDTDRTNSEAAYKLGPLRCYGDRNYWNAASFNTESSYLHFPTFHGELSADISFFFKTTASSGVFLENLGIKDFIRIELNSPMEVVLSFDVGNGPFEVIVKSATHLNDNQWHYVEAERNIREASLQVDHLPRKAQEAPCDGHIQLQLSSQLFV
;
A
#
# COMPACT_ATOMS: atom_id res chain seq x y z
N LEU A 1 -56.20 -26.65 -23.70
CA LEU A 1 -54.79 -26.47 -23.30
C LEU A 1 -54.78 -25.84 -21.92
N SER A 2 -53.99 -26.35 -20.97
CA SER A 2 -53.89 -25.79 -19.62
C SER A 2 -52.43 -25.60 -19.24
N PHE A 3 -52.18 -24.58 -18.42
CA PHE A 3 -50.86 -24.23 -17.90
C PHE A 3 -50.93 -24.20 -16.38
N GLY A 4 -49.90 -24.71 -15.69
CA GLY A 4 -49.85 -24.77 -14.23
C GLY A 4 -50.64 -25.92 -13.57
N GLY A 5 -51.55 -26.58 -14.31
CA GLY A 5 -52.28 -27.74 -13.80
C GLY A 5 -53.34 -28.25 -14.78
N ILE A 6 -54.05 -29.31 -14.40
CA ILE A 6 -55.17 -29.88 -15.18
C ILE A 6 -56.35 -30.09 -14.21
N PRO A 7 -57.59 -29.70 -14.57
CA PRO A 7 -58.76 -29.98 -13.74
C PRO A 7 -59.04 -31.49 -13.70
N VAL A 8 -59.35 -32.01 -12.51
CA VAL A 8 -59.71 -33.43 -12.31
C VAL A 8 -61.15 -33.64 -12.78
N PRO A 9 -61.43 -34.47 -13.81
CA PRO A 9 -62.80 -34.75 -14.22
C PRO A 9 -63.51 -35.61 -13.16
N GLY A 10 -64.78 -35.31 -12.88
CA GLY A 10 -65.60 -35.94 -11.84
C GLY A 10 -65.92 -37.44 -11.99
N LYS A 11 -65.12 -38.23 -12.70
CA LYS A 11 -65.12 -39.70 -12.64
C LYS A 11 -63.68 -40.23 -12.76
N SER A 12 -63.28 -40.97 -11.74
CA SER A 12 -62.04 -41.71 -11.49
C SER A 12 -61.07 -41.88 -12.67
N VAL A 13 -60.17 -40.90 -12.82
CA VAL A 13 -58.82 -41.12 -13.38
C VAL A 13 -57.84 -40.44 -12.42
N THR A 14 -57.08 -41.24 -11.69
CA THR A 14 -56.02 -40.79 -10.78
C THR A 14 -54.83 -40.30 -11.61
N PHE A 15 -54.68 -38.98 -11.76
CA PHE A 15 -53.39 -38.42 -12.21
C PHE A 15 -52.37 -38.57 -11.08
N LEU A 16 -51.30 -39.33 -11.32
CA LEU A 16 -50.22 -39.59 -10.35
C LEU A 16 -49.33 -38.38 -10.03
N ARG A 17 -49.58 -37.20 -10.63
CA ARG A 17 -48.72 -36.00 -10.50
C ARG A 17 -49.49 -34.81 -9.93
N LYS A 18 -48.88 -34.11 -8.97
CA LYS A 18 -49.38 -32.86 -8.37
C LYS A 18 -49.35 -31.73 -9.41
N ASN A 19 -50.26 -30.77 -9.29
CA ASN A 19 -50.23 -29.51 -10.06
C ASN A 19 -48.98 -28.68 -9.70
N PHE A 20 -48.60 -27.75 -10.57
CA PHE A 20 -47.43 -26.89 -10.37
C PHE A 20 -47.69 -25.89 -9.23
N HIS A 21 -46.72 -25.73 -8.32
CA HIS A 21 -46.74 -24.78 -7.21
C HIS A 21 -45.45 -23.95 -7.25
N GLY A 22 -45.56 -22.66 -7.59
CA GLY A 22 -44.43 -21.76 -7.85
C GLY A 22 -44.80 -20.69 -8.88
N CYS A 23 -43.81 -20.02 -9.46
CA CYS A 23 -44.02 -18.98 -10.46
C CYS A 23 -43.69 -19.46 -11.88
N ILE A 24 -44.48 -19.00 -12.86
CA ILE A 24 -44.19 -19.18 -14.30
C ILE A 24 -44.10 -17.79 -14.92
N GLU A 25 -42.99 -17.49 -15.56
CA GLU A 25 -42.77 -16.26 -16.32
C GLU A 25 -42.58 -16.55 -17.80
N ASN A 26 -42.73 -15.53 -18.66
CA ASN A 26 -42.50 -15.63 -20.10
C ASN A 26 -43.26 -16.79 -20.78
N LEU A 27 -44.52 -17.02 -20.40
CA LEU A 27 -45.35 -18.07 -20.97
C LEU A 27 -45.92 -17.66 -22.32
N TYR A 28 -45.34 -18.19 -23.39
CA TYR A 28 -45.82 -18.01 -24.77
C TYR A 28 -46.34 -19.31 -25.36
N TYR A 29 -47.46 -19.25 -26.07
CA TYR A 29 -47.97 -20.36 -26.88
C TYR A 29 -48.20 -19.86 -28.31
N ASN A 30 -47.49 -20.46 -29.27
CA ASN A 30 -47.45 -20.00 -30.68
C ASN A 30 -47.20 -18.49 -30.81
N GLY A 31 -46.25 -17.95 -30.04
CA GLY A 31 -45.90 -16.53 -30.04
C GLY A 31 -46.86 -15.60 -29.29
N VAL A 32 -47.96 -16.13 -28.73
CA VAL A 32 -48.94 -15.35 -27.95
C VAL A 32 -48.59 -15.38 -26.46
N ASN A 33 -48.47 -14.21 -25.83
CA ASN A 33 -48.19 -14.09 -24.40
C ASN A 33 -49.42 -14.44 -23.56
N ILE A 34 -49.43 -15.64 -22.99
CA ILE A 34 -50.57 -16.17 -22.23
C ILE A 34 -50.74 -15.46 -20.89
N ILE A 35 -49.65 -15.05 -20.25
CA ILE A 35 -49.69 -14.30 -18.97
C ILE A 35 -50.34 -12.92 -19.18
N ASP A 36 -50.03 -12.21 -20.26
CA ASP A 36 -50.66 -10.91 -20.57
C ASP A 36 -52.17 -11.07 -20.88
N LEU A 37 -52.55 -12.10 -21.65
CA LEU A 37 -53.96 -12.40 -21.90
C LEU A 37 -54.73 -12.71 -20.61
N ALA A 38 -54.11 -13.46 -19.69
CA ALA A 38 -54.69 -13.80 -18.40
C ALA A 38 -54.79 -12.55 -17.49
N LYS A 39 -53.74 -11.72 -17.40
CA LYS A 39 -53.74 -10.43 -16.68
C LYS A 39 -54.88 -9.52 -17.14
N ARG A 40 -55.10 -9.44 -18.45
CA ARG A 40 -56.13 -8.59 -19.07
C ARG A 40 -57.52 -9.22 -19.13
N HIS A 41 -57.72 -10.39 -18.51
CA HIS A 41 -59.01 -11.09 -18.45
C HIS A 41 -59.67 -11.27 -19.83
N LYS A 42 -58.88 -11.63 -20.84
CA LYS A 42 -59.40 -11.85 -22.19
C LYS A 42 -60.38 -13.04 -22.19
N PRO A 43 -61.49 -12.98 -22.94
CA PRO A 43 -62.58 -13.96 -22.85
C PRO A 43 -62.18 -15.40 -23.23
N GLN A 44 -61.06 -15.57 -23.93
CA GLN A 44 -60.48 -16.86 -24.30
C GLN A 44 -59.64 -17.53 -23.20
N ILE A 45 -59.42 -16.86 -22.06
CA ILE A 45 -58.66 -17.38 -20.92
C ILE A 45 -59.61 -17.67 -19.76
N HIS A 46 -59.56 -18.91 -19.25
CA HIS A 46 -60.26 -19.29 -18.02
C HIS A 46 -59.25 -19.52 -16.90
N ILE A 47 -59.33 -18.72 -15.84
CA ILE A 47 -58.49 -18.84 -14.65
C ILE A 47 -59.26 -19.67 -13.61
N MET A 48 -58.67 -20.77 -13.16
CA MET A 48 -59.25 -21.66 -12.13
C MET A 48 -58.42 -21.55 -10.85
N GLY A 49 -59.07 -21.24 -9.72
CA GLY A 49 -58.40 -21.04 -8.42
C GLY A 49 -57.81 -19.63 -8.24
N ASN A 50 -56.93 -19.48 -7.26
CA ASN A 50 -56.26 -18.20 -6.96
C ASN A 50 -54.93 -18.12 -7.72
N VAL A 51 -54.83 -17.20 -8.68
CA VAL A 51 -53.63 -16.95 -9.48
C VAL A 51 -53.24 -15.48 -9.32
N SER A 52 -52.07 -15.22 -8.73
CA SER A 52 -51.47 -13.89 -8.67
C SER A 52 -50.57 -13.65 -9.88
N PHE A 53 -50.52 -12.39 -10.33
CA PHE A 53 -49.72 -11.96 -11.47
C PHE A 53 -48.42 -11.22 -11.09
N SER A 54 -48.05 -11.36 -9.83
CA SER A 54 -46.78 -11.01 -9.22
C SER A 54 -46.14 -12.30 -8.68
N CYS A 55 -44.82 -12.39 -8.78
CA CYS A 55 -44.03 -13.41 -8.11
C CYS A 55 -43.13 -12.70 -7.10
N SER A 56 -43.36 -12.91 -5.81
CA SER A 56 -42.42 -12.49 -4.77
C SER A 56 -41.35 -13.57 -4.63
N GLU A 57 -40.08 -13.22 -4.81
CA GLU A 57 -38.98 -14.11 -4.42
C GLU A 57 -39.06 -14.32 -2.90
N PRO A 58 -38.86 -15.56 -2.39
CA PRO A 58 -38.78 -15.76 -0.96
C PRO A 58 -37.57 -14.98 -0.41
N HIS A 59 -37.80 -14.20 0.66
CA HIS A 59 -36.71 -13.51 1.35
C HIS A 59 -35.71 -14.54 1.89
N ILE A 60 -34.50 -14.55 1.33
CA ILE A 60 -33.41 -15.40 1.81
C ILE A 60 -32.74 -14.70 2.98
N ILE A 61 -32.99 -15.19 4.19
CA ILE A 61 -32.39 -14.66 5.42
C ILE A 61 -30.99 -15.28 5.59
N PRO A 62 -29.89 -14.51 5.50
CA PRO A 62 -28.56 -15.01 5.85
C PRO A 62 -28.33 -14.99 7.37
N VAL A 63 -27.32 -15.71 7.82
CA VAL A 63 -26.75 -15.60 9.16
C VAL A 63 -25.26 -15.33 9.08
N THR A 64 -24.73 -14.46 9.94
CA THR A 64 -23.29 -14.21 10.08
C THR A 64 -22.77 -14.75 11.41
N PHE A 65 -21.70 -15.54 11.35
CA PHE A 65 -20.96 -16.06 12.49
C PHE A 65 -19.80 -15.10 12.81
N MET A 66 -19.94 -14.34 13.90
CA MET A 66 -19.08 -13.20 14.22
C MET A 66 -17.85 -13.57 15.05
N THR A 67 -17.99 -14.52 15.97
CA THR A 67 -16.99 -14.88 16.97
C THR A 67 -16.61 -16.36 16.86
N SER A 68 -15.51 -16.75 17.49
CA SER A 68 -15.14 -18.17 17.55
C SER A 68 -16.12 -19.01 18.38
N GLY A 69 -16.97 -18.38 19.19
CA GLY A 69 -18.06 -19.02 19.93
C GLY A 69 -19.38 -19.06 19.17
N SER A 70 -19.48 -18.45 17.98
CA SER A 70 -20.71 -18.41 17.21
C SER A 70 -21.15 -19.80 16.78
N TYR A 71 -22.42 -20.14 17.00
CA TYR A 71 -23.02 -21.37 16.48
C TYR A 71 -24.51 -21.21 16.18
N LEU A 72 -25.00 -22.02 15.25
CA LEU A 72 -26.42 -22.25 14.99
C LEU A 72 -26.70 -23.75 15.16
N LEU A 73 -27.56 -24.07 16.11
CA LEU A 73 -27.99 -25.43 16.45
C LEU A 73 -29.40 -25.63 15.90
N LEU A 74 -29.57 -26.60 15.01
CA LEU A 74 -30.86 -26.90 14.40
C LEU A 74 -31.30 -28.33 14.75
N PRO A 75 -32.60 -28.55 15.02
CA PRO A 75 -33.09 -29.89 15.35
C PRO A 75 -33.05 -30.78 14.11
N GLY A 76 -32.40 -31.94 14.22
CA GLY A 76 -32.41 -32.98 13.19
C GLY A 76 -33.65 -33.89 13.27
N SER A 77 -33.96 -34.58 12.17
CA SER A 77 -35.08 -35.54 12.13
C SER A 77 -34.61 -36.94 12.57
N PRO A 78 -35.14 -37.52 13.66
CA PRO A 78 -34.71 -38.83 14.14
C PRO A 78 -35.24 -40.03 13.33
N GLN A 79 -35.97 -39.80 12.24
CA GLN A 79 -36.80 -40.82 11.57
C GLN A 79 -36.34 -41.26 10.17
N LEU A 80 -35.26 -40.71 9.59
CA LEU A 80 -34.77 -41.14 8.27
C LEU A 80 -33.46 -41.92 8.34
N GLU A 81 -33.37 -43.00 7.55
CA GLU A 81 -32.12 -43.64 7.15
C GLU A 81 -31.34 -42.69 6.22
N GLY A 82 -30.66 -41.70 6.79
CA GLY A 82 -29.83 -40.75 6.04
C GLY A 82 -30.04 -39.31 6.48
N LEU A 83 -28.97 -38.52 6.35
CA LEU A 83 -28.97 -37.08 6.61
C LEU A 83 -28.72 -36.34 5.29
N SER A 84 -29.61 -35.42 4.92
CA SER A 84 -29.38 -34.49 3.80
C SER A 84 -29.21 -33.08 4.33
N VAL A 85 -28.09 -32.43 4.02
CA VAL A 85 -27.86 -31.02 4.38
C VAL A 85 -27.35 -30.26 3.17
N SER A 86 -27.91 -29.07 2.94
CA SER A 86 -27.41 -28.13 1.93
C SER A 86 -27.43 -26.71 2.46
N PHE A 87 -26.41 -25.92 2.13
CA PHE A 87 -26.31 -24.50 2.47
C PHE A 87 -25.37 -23.80 1.48
N GLN A 88 -25.47 -22.47 1.39
CA GLN A 88 -24.46 -21.62 0.76
C GLN A 88 -23.68 -20.90 1.86
N PHE A 89 -22.37 -20.74 1.71
CA PHE A 89 -21.54 -19.98 2.64
C PHE A 89 -20.63 -18.99 1.91
N ARG A 90 -20.19 -17.95 2.62
CA ARG A 90 -19.20 -16.96 2.16
C ARG A 90 -18.26 -16.62 3.33
N THR A 91 -16.95 -16.68 3.13
CA THR A 91 -15.93 -16.34 4.13
C THR A 91 -14.63 -15.89 3.48
N TRP A 92 -13.81 -15.13 4.21
CA TRP A 92 -12.41 -14.86 3.87
C TRP A 92 -11.45 -15.88 4.47
N ASN A 93 -11.89 -16.68 5.45
CA ASN A 93 -11.01 -17.61 6.14
C ASN A 93 -10.77 -18.89 5.32
N LYS A 94 -9.51 -19.33 5.30
CA LYS A 94 -9.09 -20.59 4.67
C LYS A 94 -9.45 -21.84 5.49
N ASP A 95 -9.73 -21.64 6.78
CA ASP A 95 -10.02 -22.67 7.77
C ASP A 95 -11.32 -22.35 8.52
N GLY A 96 -12.09 -23.38 8.90
CA GLY A 96 -13.25 -23.22 9.78
C GLY A 96 -14.26 -24.36 9.71
N LEU A 97 -14.86 -24.71 10.86
CA LEU A 97 -15.89 -25.75 10.97
C LEU A 97 -17.27 -25.26 10.48
N LEU A 98 -17.68 -25.70 9.30
CA LEU A 98 -18.97 -25.32 8.70
C LEU A 98 -20.14 -26.09 9.32
N LEU A 99 -19.98 -27.40 9.54
CA LEU A 99 -21.03 -28.26 10.08
C LEU A 99 -20.44 -29.39 10.92
N HIS A 100 -21.12 -29.72 12.01
CA HIS A 100 -20.89 -30.86 12.87
C HIS A 100 -22.24 -31.54 13.18
N ASN A 101 -22.30 -32.86 13.05
CA ASN A 101 -23.45 -33.66 13.48
C ASN A 101 -23.01 -34.97 14.14
N GLY A 102 -23.55 -35.28 15.32
CA GLY A 102 -23.36 -36.58 15.95
C GLY A 102 -24.24 -37.67 15.29
N LEU A 103 -23.65 -38.84 15.01
CA LEU A 103 -24.37 -39.99 14.44
C LEU A 103 -24.95 -40.89 15.55
N ARG A 104 -26.11 -41.52 15.30
CA ARG A 104 -26.72 -42.48 16.23
C ARG A 104 -25.85 -43.73 16.43
N GLU A 105 -26.05 -44.40 17.58
CA GLU A 105 -25.46 -45.70 17.94
C GLU A 105 -23.92 -45.76 18.02
N ALA A 106 -23.27 -44.75 18.61
CA ALA A 106 -21.83 -44.78 18.90
C ALA A 106 -20.92 -44.97 17.65
N SER A 107 -21.45 -44.64 16.46
CA SER A 107 -20.80 -44.89 15.17
C SER A 107 -19.99 -43.69 14.64
N GLY A 108 -20.12 -42.50 15.23
CA GLY A 108 -19.27 -41.37 14.94
C GLY A 108 -19.90 -39.98 14.87
N ALA A 109 -19.19 -39.05 14.22
CA ALA A 109 -19.64 -37.69 13.92
C ALA A 109 -19.31 -37.32 12.48
N LEU A 110 -20.23 -36.65 11.79
CA LEU A 110 -20.01 -36.02 10.49
C LEU A 110 -19.50 -34.59 10.71
N GLN A 111 -18.42 -34.22 10.03
CA GLN A 111 -17.90 -32.86 9.99
C GLN A 111 -17.71 -32.39 8.56
N ILE A 112 -18.15 -31.16 8.27
CA ILE A 112 -17.83 -30.43 7.03
C ILE A 112 -17.05 -29.19 7.45
N TYR A 113 -15.87 -29.00 6.89
CA TYR A 113 -14.98 -27.90 7.28
C TYR A 113 -14.14 -27.41 6.11
N LEU A 114 -13.67 -26.17 6.22
CA LEU A 114 -12.64 -25.62 5.34
C LEU A 114 -11.27 -25.91 5.94
N HIS A 115 -10.33 -26.33 5.09
CA HIS A 115 -8.93 -26.36 5.44
C HIS A 115 -8.07 -26.03 4.23
N ASP A 116 -7.17 -25.06 4.37
CA ASP A 116 -6.32 -24.55 3.28
C ASP A 116 -7.17 -24.18 2.04
N GLY A 117 -8.31 -23.52 2.26
CA GLY A 117 -9.25 -23.09 1.23
C GLY A 117 -10.01 -24.23 0.53
N LYS A 118 -9.85 -25.49 0.98
CA LYS A 118 -10.53 -26.66 0.41
C LYS A 118 -11.65 -27.12 1.34
N LEU A 119 -12.81 -27.43 0.76
CA LEU A 119 -13.92 -28.05 1.47
C LEU A 119 -13.61 -29.53 1.73
N LYS A 120 -13.63 -29.95 2.98
CA LYS A 120 -13.38 -31.32 3.41
C LYS A 120 -14.57 -31.86 4.21
N ILE A 121 -14.80 -33.17 4.06
CA ILE A 121 -15.83 -33.92 4.79
C ILE A 121 -15.14 -35.06 5.52
N THR A 122 -15.42 -35.23 6.81
CA THR A 122 -14.85 -36.32 7.62
C THR A 122 -15.95 -36.98 8.45
N ILE A 123 -15.87 -38.31 8.58
CA ILE A 123 -16.73 -39.12 9.43
C ILE A 123 -15.85 -39.74 10.53
N LEU A 124 -15.93 -39.21 11.74
CA LEU A 124 -15.12 -39.60 12.90
C LEU A 124 -15.82 -40.69 13.70
N LYS A 125 -15.32 -41.93 13.75
CA LYS A 125 -15.87 -42.97 14.66
C LYS A 125 -15.50 -42.67 16.13
N VAL A 126 -16.45 -42.24 16.95
CA VAL A 126 -16.25 -41.97 18.40
C VAL A 126 -17.46 -42.43 19.21
N SER A 127 -17.19 -43.16 20.29
CA SER A 127 -18.17 -43.74 21.21
C SER A 127 -18.70 -42.72 22.23
N ARG A 128 -19.76 -41.96 21.91
CA ARG A 128 -20.69 -41.31 22.87
C ARG A 128 -21.89 -40.68 22.14
N THR A 129 -23.02 -40.61 22.83
CA THR A 129 -24.37 -40.30 22.29
C THR A 129 -24.73 -38.81 22.34
N GLN A 130 -25.04 -38.18 21.19
CA GLN A 130 -25.99 -37.06 21.02
C GLN A 130 -26.24 -36.79 19.51
N THR A 131 -27.45 -36.39 19.12
CA THR A 131 -27.88 -36.19 17.70
C THR A 131 -28.34 -34.77 17.41
N ASP A 132 -27.45 -33.79 17.61
CA ASP A 132 -27.71 -32.40 17.23
C ASP A 132 -26.81 -31.99 16.05
N ILE A 133 -27.36 -31.24 15.09
CA ILE A 133 -26.62 -30.66 13.95
C ILE A 133 -26.28 -29.21 14.32
N ALA A 134 -24.99 -28.93 14.46
CA ALA A 134 -24.46 -27.59 14.72
C ALA A 134 -23.66 -27.08 13.52
N THR A 135 -23.84 -25.82 13.15
CA THR A 135 -22.85 -25.07 12.37
C THR A 135 -22.09 -24.17 13.34
N GLY A 136 -20.76 -24.20 13.37
CA GLY A 136 -19.95 -23.66 14.49
C GLY A 136 -19.81 -24.63 15.66
N CYS A 137 -19.22 -24.20 16.79
CA CYS A 137 -18.96 -25.07 17.95
C CYS A 137 -19.39 -24.43 19.28
N PRO A 138 -20.41 -24.98 19.98
CA PRO A 138 -20.83 -24.48 21.28
C PRO A 138 -19.78 -24.77 22.35
N GLY A 139 -19.13 -23.72 22.89
CA GLY A 139 -18.07 -23.85 23.90
C GLY A 139 -18.49 -24.39 25.27
N SER A 140 -19.80 -24.54 25.55
CA SER A 140 -20.30 -24.96 26.88
C SER A 140 -20.31 -26.47 27.12
N VAL A 141 -20.00 -27.31 26.12
CA VAL A 141 -20.02 -28.77 26.28
C VAL A 141 -18.61 -29.33 26.26
N ARG A 142 -17.91 -29.28 27.41
CA ARG A 142 -16.60 -29.92 27.64
C ARG A 142 -16.57 -31.46 27.41
N ASN A 143 -17.69 -32.06 27.00
CA ASN A 143 -17.84 -33.50 26.75
C ASN A 143 -18.50 -33.87 25.40
N ALA A 144 -18.75 -32.92 24.49
CA ALA A 144 -19.19 -33.23 23.12
C ALA A 144 -17.99 -33.13 22.19
N GLY A 145 -17.72 -34.17 21.40
CA GLY A 145 -16.55 -34.33 20.52
C GLY A 145 -16.41 -33.33 19.36
N CYS A 146 -16.66 -32.05 19.59
CA CYS A 146 -16.46 -30.92 18.68
C CYS A 146 -15.00 -30.41 18.80
N SER A 147 -14.03 -31.32 18.70
CA SER A 147 -12.60 -30.98 18.69
C SER A 147 -12.14 -30.88 17.23
N ASN A 148 -12.29 -29.71 16.63
CA ASN A 148 -11.71 -29.43 15.30
C ASN A 148 -10.36 -28.69 15.49
N PRO A 149 -9.24 -29.19 14.95
CA PRO A 149 -7.97 -28.44 14.98
C PRO A 149 -8.01 -27.10 14.23
N TYR A 150 -9.02 -26.87 13.38
CA TYR A 150 -9.09 -25.73 12.45
C TYR A 150 -10.06 -24.61 12.88
N GLY A 151 -10.50 -24.59 14.14
CA GLY A 151 -11.32 -23.50 14.70
C GLY A 151 -12.79 -23.46 14.26
N ALA A 152 -13.52 -22.46 14.75
CA ALA A 152 -14.92 -22.20 14.40
C ALA A 152 -15.04 -21.42 13.08
N PHE A 153 -16.20 -21.52 12.43
CA PHE A 153 -16.46 -20.78 11.20
C PHE A 153 -16.79 -19.32 11.49
N HIS A 154 -16.11 -18.41 10.78
CA HIS A 154 -16.49 -17.01 10.64
C HIS A 154 -16.93 -16.75 9.21
N GLY A 155 -18.05 -16.07 9.03
CA GLY A 155 -18.59 -15.80 7.69
C GLY A 155 -20.10 -15.90 7.66
N CYS A 156 -20.66 -15.87 6.45
CA CYS A 156 -22.09 -15.92 6.24
C CYS A 156 -22.56 -17.30 5.80
N MET A 157 -23.74 -17.72 6.21
CA MET A 157 -24.47 -18.84 5.62
C MET A 157 -25.89 -18.44 5.23
N ARG A 158 -26.43 -19.06 4.18
CA ARG A 158 -27.83 -18.89 3.76
C ARG A 158 -28.34 -20.14 3.06
N LEU A 159 -29.65 -20.19 2.79
CA LEU A 159 -30.30 -21.31 2.12
C LEU A 159 -29.99 -22.64 2.83
N ILE A 160 -30.11 -22.66 4.16
CA ILE A 160 -29.83 -23.83 4.98
C ILE A 160 -31.04 -24.77 4.90
N PHE A 161 -30.85 -25.99 4.41
CA PHE A 161 -31.84 -27.05 4.40
C PHE A 161 -31.34 -28.27 5.17
N ILE A 162 -32.23 -28.85 5.99
CA ILE A 162 -32.03 -30.12 6.68
C ILE A 162 -33.15 -31.05 6.23
N ASP A 163 -32.80 -32.21 5.68
CA ASP A 163 -33.73 -33.19 5.11
C ASP A 163 -34.70 -32.56 4.09
N ASN A 164 -34.17 -31.67 3.24
CA ASN A 164 -34.90 -30.87 2.26
C ASN A 164 -35.97 -29.92 2.85
N GLN A 165 -35.97 -29.70 4.17
CA GLN A 165 -36.77 -28.68 4.82
C GLN A 165 -35.93 -27.42 5.06
N PRO A 166 -36.38 -26.22 4.65
CA PRO A 166 -35.65 -24.99 4.92
C PRO A 166 -35.62 -24.72 6.42
N ALA A 167 -34.46 -24.28 6.92
CA ALA A 167 -34.33 -23.80 8.28
C ALA A 167 -35.04 -22.45 8.41
N ASP A 168 -36.06 -22.38 9.25
CA ASP A 168 -36.78 -21.15 9.55
C ASP A 168 -36.02 -20.35 10.62
N LEU A 169 -35.16 -19.43 10.17
CA LEU A 169 -34.32 -18.61 11.03
C LEU A 169 -35.11 -17.59 11.87
N ILE A 170 -36.34 -17.25 11.47
CA ILE A 170 -37.22 -16.37 12.26
C ILE A 170 -37.69 -17.12 13.50
N LEU A 171 -38.06 -18.40 13.36
CA LEU A 171 -38.42 -19.24 14.51
C LEU A 171 -37.22 -19.50 15.43
N VAL A 172 -36.00 -19.57 14.88
CA VAL A 172 -34.76 -19.64 15.68
C VAL A 172 -34.55 -18.36 16.48
N GLN A 173 -34.67 -17.19 15.83
CA GLN A 173 -34.53 -15.90 16.49
C GLN A 173 -35.57 -15.69 17.60
N GLN A 174 -36.78 -16.23 17.43
CA GLN A 174 -37.86 -16.21 18.42
C GLN A 174 -37.67 -17.23 19.56
N GLY A 175 -36.63 -18.07 19.51
CA GLY A 175 -36.38 -19.13 20.50
C GLY A 175 -37.40 -20.28 20.46
N VAL A 176 -38.19 -20.39 19.39
CA VAL A 176 -39.22 -21.41 19.23
C VAL A 176 -38.62 -22.72 18.71
N ARG A 177 -37.54 -22.64 17.93
CA ARG A 177 -36.89 -23.81 17.31
C ARG A 177 -35.37 -23.65 17.27
N GLY A 178 -34.62 -24.68 17.67
CA GLY A 178 -33.15 -24.62 17.65
C GLY A 178 -32.57 -23.73 18.75
N ASN A 179 -31.27 -23.43 18.64
CA ASN A 179 -30.53 -22.58 19.58
C ASN A 179 -29.36 -21.88 18.85
N PHE A 180 -28.88 -20.74 19.33
CA PHE A 180 -27.73 -20.04 18.73
C PHE A 180 -26.96 -19.18 19.74
N SER A 181 -25.74 -18.79 19.37
CA SER A 181 -24.91 -17.84 20.11
C SER A 181 -24.17 -16.93 19.13
N ASP A 182 -24.05 -15.64 19.46
CA ASP A 182 -23.28 -14.63 18.72
C ASP A 182 -23.51 -14.65 17.19
N LEU A 183 -24.77 -14.71 16.75
CA LEU A 183 -25.13 -14.63 15.33
C LEU A 183 -25.82 -13.32 15.00
N GLN A 184 -25.47 -12.74 13.85
CA GLN A 184 -26.30 -11.71 13.22
C GLN A 184 -27.24 -12.39 12.21
N ILE A 185 -28.53 -12.34 12.46
CA ILE A 185 -29.56 -12.90 11.58
C ILE A 185 -30.06 -11.79 10.65
N ASP A 186 -30.31 -12.14 9.38
CA ASP A 186 -30.78 -11.25 8.31
C ASP A 186 -29.74 -10.25 7.77
N LEU A 187 -28.47 -10.43 8.15
CA LEU A 187 -27.36 -9.65 7.63
C LEU A 187 -26.18 -10.56 7.28
N CYS A 188 -25.54 -10.30 6.14
CA CYS A 188 -24.21 -10.86 5.82
C CYS A 188 -23.15 -9.77 5.98
N GLY A 189 -22.59 -9.66 7.18
CA GLY A 189 -21.65 -8.61 7.58
C GLY A 189 -20.19 -8.85 7.17
N ILE A 190 -19.94 -9.26 5.93
CA ILE A 190 -18.57 -9.48 5.45
C ILE A 190 -17.90 -8.16 5.08
N VAL A 191 -16.77 -7.85 5.70
CA VAL A 191 -15.98 -6.63 5.44
C VAL A 191 -14.83 -6.97 4.52
N ASP A 192 -14.64 -6.18 3.45
CA ASP A 192 -13.46 -6.26 2.59
C ASP A 192 -12.38 -5.31 3.13
N ARG A 193 -11.38 -5.88 3.80
CA ARG A 193 -10.26 -5.16 4.43
C ARG A 193 -9.12 -4.84 3.46
N CYS A 194 -9.17 -5.36 2.23
CA CYS A 194 -8.24 -5.00 1.16
C CYS A 194 -8.77 -3.87 0.26
N LEU A 195 -9.94 -3.30 0.58
CA LEU A 195 -10.53 -2.20 -0.16
C LEU A 195 -10.90 -1.02 0.78
N PRO A 196 -10.20 0.14 0.69
CA PRO A 196 -9.04 0.39 -0.17
C PRO A 196 -7.82 -0.47 0.22
N ASN A 197 -6.88 -0.63 -0.70
CA ASN A 197 -5.65 -1.37 -0.40
C ASN A 197 -4.75 -0.51 0.51
N TYR A 198 -4.52 -0.98 1.73
CA TYR A 198 -3.66 -0.34 2.72
C TYR A 198 -2.22 -0.87 2.70
N CYS A 199 -1.90 -1.79 1.80
CA CYS A 199 -0.52 -2.19 1.52
C CYS A 199 0.11 -1.14 0.63
N GLU A 200 1.03 -0.38 1.21
CA GLU A 200 1.73 0.72 0.56
C GLU A 200 2.73 0.19 -0.48
N HIS A 201 3.24 1.11 -1.32
CA HIS A 201 4.30 0.83 -2.29
C HIS A 201 4.05 -0.39 -3.22
N GLY A 202 2.78 -0.67 -3.52
CA GLY A 202 2.38 -1.74 -4.44
C GLY A 202 2.33 -3.14 -3.81
N GLY A 203 2.32 -3.24 -2.47
CA GLY A 203 2.18 -4.52 -1.78
C GLY A 203 0.86 -5.25 -2.12
N GLU A 204 0.93 -6.58 -2.20
CA GLU A 204 -0.24 -7.42 -2.48
C GLU A 204 -1.03 -7.68 -1.19
N CYS A 205 -2.31 -7.30 -1.20
CA CYS A 205 -3.18 -7.49 -0.03
C CYS A 205 -3.91 -8.83 -0.08
N SER A 206 -3.85 -9.54 1.05
CA SER A 206 -4.71 -10.69 1.34
C SER A 206 -5.44 -10.47 2.66
N GLN A 207 -6.54 -11.18 2.91
CA GLN A 207 -7.34 -10.94 4.12
C GLN A 207 -7.95 -12.20 4.73
N SER A 208 -8.33 -12.04 5.98
CA SER A 208 -9.10 -12.96 6.81
C SER A 208 -10.32 -12.23 7.38
N TRP A 209 -11.11 -12.93 8.20
CA TRP A 209 -12.26 -12.36 8.88
C TRP A 209 -11.90 -11.20 9.80
N SER A 210 -10.78 -11.29 10.52
CA SER A 210 -10.39 -10.32 11.55
C SER A 210 -9.39 -9.28 11.07
N THR A 211 -8.64 -9.56 10.00
CA THR A 211 -7.51 -8.71 9.60
C THR A 211 -7.04 -8.94 8.16
N PHE A 212 -6.16 -8.08 7.66
CA PHE A 212 -5.51 -8.20 6.36
C PHE A 212 -3.99 -8.37 6.48
N TYR A 213 -3.33 -8.79 5.41
CA TYR A 213 -1.89 -9.03 5.36
C TYR A 213 -1.34 -8.46 4.06
N CYS A 214 -0.17 -7.84 4.16
CA CYS A 214 0.55 -7.32 3.01
C CYS A 214 1.74 -8.23 2.68
N ASP A 215 1.83 -8.63 1.42
CA ASP A 215 3.07 -9.15 0.85
C ASP A 215 3.88 -7.99 0.27
N CYS A 216 5.00 -7.68 0.94
CA CYS A 216 5.92 -6.63 0.53
C CYS A 216 7.08 -7.17 -0.34
N ALA A 217 7.06 -8.45 -0.71
CA ALA A 217 8.13 -9.04 -1.49
C ALA A 217 8.29 -8.33 -2.85
N GLY A 218 9.52 -7.90 -3.14
CA GLY A 218 9.85 -7.26 -4.42
C GLY A 218 9.44 -5.79 -4.54
N THR A 219 8.87 -5.17 -3.50
CA THR A 219 8.54 -3.74 -3.53
C THR A 219 9.72 -2.84 -3.14
N GLY A 220 10.69 -3.38 -2.38
CA GLY A 220 11.75 -2.57 -1.75
C GLY A 220 11.39 -2.03 -0.37
N TYR A 221 10.22 -2.41 0.15
CA TYR A 221 9.69 -1.97 1.44
C TYR A 221 9.35 -3.15 2.37
N THR A 222 9.13 -2.86 3.64
CA THR A 222 8.88 -3.84 4.71
C THR A 222 7.90 -3.29 5.76
N GLY A 223 7.61 -4.09 6.78
CA GLY A 223 6.64 -3.79 7.83
C GLY A 223 5.24 -4.33 7.51
N ALA A 224 4.31 -4.19 8.46
CA ALA A 224 2.97 -4.78 8.35
C ALA A 224 2.12 -4.21 7.20
N THR A 225 2.44 -3.00 6.74
CA THR A 225 1.75 -2.28 5.66
C THR A 225 2.68 -1.91 4.50
N CYS A 226 3.90 -2.46 4.44
CA CYS A 226 4.93 -2.09 3.45
C CYS A 226 5.31 -0.61 3.47
N HIS A 227 5.26 0.02 4.65
CA HIS A 227 5.53 1.44 4.83
C HIS A 227 7.04 1.74 4.83
N ASN A 228 7.83 0.97 5.57
CA ASN A 228 9.25 1.27 5.81
C ASN A 228 10.13 0.84 4.64
N SER A 229 11.07 1.69 4.23
CA SER A 229 12.05 1.34 3.19
C SER A 229 13.06 0.29 3.66
N LEU A 230 13.47 -0.62 2.77
CA LEU A 230 14.61 -1.52 2.99
C LEU A 230 15.97 -0.86 2.72
N HIS A 231 15.96 0.37 2.20
CA HIS A 231 17.13 1.05 1.68
C HIS A 231 17.42 2.32 2.47
N GLU A 232 18.71 2.65 2.62
CA GLU A 232 19.09 3.91 3.26
C GLU A 232 18.76 5.11 2.38
N GLN A 233 18.57 6.28 3.01
CA GLN A 233 18.19 7.49 2.30
C GLN A 233 19.32 8.12 1.46
N SER A 234 20.58 7.73 1.72
CA SER A 234 21.73 8.29 1.02
C SER A 234 22.93 7.34 1.01
N CYS A 235 23.89 7.61 0.11
CA CYS A 235 25.19 6.95 0.14
C CYS A 235 25.98 7.27 1.43
N GLU A 236 25.76 8.44 2.05
CA GLU A 236 26.42 8.82 3.30
C GLU A 236 25.94 7.90 4.44
N ALA A 237 24.64 7.66 4.55
CA ALA A 237 24.05 6.74 5.51
C ALA A 237 24.64 5.31 5.39
N TYR A 238 24.79 4.80 4.15
CA TYR A 238 25.47 3.51 3.94
C TYR A 238 26.93 3.50 4.40
N LYS A 239 27.70 4.56 4.10
CA LYS A 239 29.11 4.69 4.55
C LYS A 239 29.19 4.65 6.08
N HIS A 240 28.28 5.32 6.78
CA HIS A 240 28.24 5.33 8.25
C HIS A 240 27.86 3.97 8.87
N LYS A 241 27.12 3.13 8.15
CA LYS A 241 26.92 1.71 8.52
C LYS A 241 28.15 0.82 8.28
N GLY A 242 29.26 1.40 7.80
CA GLY A 242 30.51 0.68 7.53
C GLY A 242 30.61 0.09 6.12
N ASN A 243 29.73 0.48 5.20
CA ASN A 243 29.82 0.04 3.80
C ASN A 243 30.93 0.78 3.05
N THR A 244 31.41 0.17 1.97
CA THR A 244 32.40 0.73 1.04
C THR A 244 31.80 1.03 -0.32
N SER A 245 32.54 1.71 -1.19
CA SER A 245 32.10 2.07 -2.55
C SER A 245 31.49 0.89 -3.33
N GLY A 246 30.40 1.15 -4.05
CA GLY A 246 29.66 0.12 -4.77
C GLY A 246 28.32 0.61 -5.31
N PHE A 247 27.54 -0.30 -5.90
CA PHE A 247 26.16 -0.02 -6.29
C PHE A 247 25.21 -0.27 -5.12
N PHE A 248 24.36 0.71 -4.83
CA PHE A 248 23.36 0.63 -3.77
C PHE A 248 22.04 1.20 -4.27
N SER A 249 20.94 0.63 -3.80
CA SER A 249 19.64 1.29 -3.89
C SER A 249 19.54 2.27 -2.72
N ILE A 250 19.21 3.52 -3.02
CA ILE A 250 18.92 4.56 -2.03
C ILE A 250 17.45 4.97 -2.14
N ASP A 251 16.84 5.33 -1.03
CA ASP A 251 15.45 5.76 -0.97
C ASP A 251 15.34 7.14 -0.32
N ALA A 252 15.44 8.19 -1.14
CA ALA A 252 15.76 9.53 -0.66
C ALA A 252 14.68 10.17 0.22
N ASP A 253 13.44 9.72 0.12
CA ASP A 253 12.29 10.13 0.95
C ASP A 253 11.83 9.04 1.93
N GLY A 254 12.49 7.88 1.98
CA GLY A 254 12.18 6.82 2.94
C GLY A 254 10.77 6.25 2.71
N SER A 255 9.90 6.35 3.71
CA SER A 255 8.50 5.91 3.62
C SER A 255 7.59 6.82 2.76
N GLY A 256 8.19 7.78 2.04
CA GLY A 256 7.50 8.66 1.11
C GLY A 256 7.10 7.98 -0.20
N PRO A 257 6.37 8.67 -1.08
CA PRO A 257 5.79 8.08 -2.28
C PRO A 257 6.80 7.77 -3.39
N VAL A 258 8.05 8.22 -3.30
CA VAL A 258 9.04 8.06 -4.35
C VAL A 258 9.85 6.78 -4.12
N GLY A 259 9.74 5.83 -5.05
CA GLY A 259 10.43 4.55 -4.92
C GLY A 259 11.97 4.64 -4.93
N PRO A 260 12.68 3.58 -4.48
CA PRO A 260 14.13 3.55 -4.39
C PRO A 260 14.83 3.62 -5.76
N LEU A 261 16.01 4.23 -5.78
CA LEU A 261 16.85 4.44 -6.95
C LEU A 261 18.20 3.74 -6.82
N LEU A 262 18.60 2.99 -7.85
CA LEU A 262 19.95 2.40 -7.95
C LEU A 262 20.99 3.46 -8.34
N VAL A 263 22.01 3.63 -7.50
CA VAL A 263 23.11 4.59 -7.69
C VAL A 263 24.47 3.93 -7.48
N TYR A 264 25.53 4.56 -7.97
CA TYR A 264 26.89 4.20 -7.59
C TYR A 264 27.38 5.12 -6.48
N CYS A 265 27.59 4.57 -5.29
CA CYS A 265 28.18 5.28 -4.17
C CYS A 265 29.71 5.18 -4.27
N ASN A 266 30.38 6.29 -4.52
CA ASN A 266 31.83 6.43 -4.45
C ASN A 266 32.20 7.07 -3.11
N MET A 267 32.42 6.21 -2.12
CA MET A 267 32.78 6.54 -0.74
C MET A 267 34.30 6.63 -0.63
N THR A 268 34.84 7.85 -0.54
CA THR A 268 36.24 8.10 -0.18
C THR A 268 36.34 8.57 1.27
N GLU A 269 37.56 8.73 1.81
CA GLU A 269 37.75 9.27 3.17
C GLU A 269 37.07 10.64 3.31
N ASP A 270 37.35 11.56 2.38
CA ASP A 270 36.86 12.95 2.44
C ASP A 270 35.40 13.17 2.01
N LYS A 271 34.90 12.41 1.03
CA LYS A 271 33.59 12.65 0.41
C LYS A 271 32.91 11.38 -0.02
N THR A 272 31.59 11.37 0.14
CA THR A 272 30.74 10.28 -0.35
C THR A 272 29.92 10.79 -1.53
N TRP A 273 30.30 10.35 -2.74
CA TRP A 273 29.63 10.77 -3.96
C TRP A 273 28.54 9.78 -4.37
N THR A 274 27.32 10.26 -4.51
CA THR A 274 26.24 9.60 -5.22
C THR A 274 26.37 9.90 -6.72
N VAL A 275 26.64 8.88 -7.53
CA VAL A 275 26.90 9.02 -8.98
C VAL A 275 25.81 8.34 -9.80
N ILE A 276 25.20 9.09 -10.72
CA ILE A 276 24.16 8.60 -11.63
C ILE A 276 24.59 8.81 -13.08
N GLN A 277 24.61 7.71 -13.83
CA GLN A 277 24.94 7.69 -15.25
C GLN A 277 23.71 7.95 -16.12
N HIS A 278 23.96 8.47 -17.32
CA HIS A 278 22.99 8.54 -18.42
C HIS A 278 23.46 7.72 -19.61
N ASN A 279 22.57 7.48 -20.58
CA ASN A 279 22.81 6.65 -21.75
C ASN A 279 23.86 7.18 -22.75
N ASN A 280 24.25 8.45 -22.68
CA ASN A 280 25.18 9.08 -23.64
C ASN A 280 26.42 9.69 -22.96
N THR A 281 27.47 8.91 -22.74
CA THR A 281 28.68 9.32 -22.01
C THR A 281 29.91 9.59 -22.90
N ASP A 282 29.82 9.26 -24.19
CA ASP A 282 30.90 9.40 -25.15
C ASP A 282 31.01 10.82 -25.71
N LEU A 283 32.21 11.15 -26.21
CA LEU A 283 32.42 12.40 -26.94
C LEU A 283 31.77 12.30 -28.33
N THR A 284 30.69 13.02 -28.54
CA THR A 284 29.89 12.94 -29.78
C THR A 284 30.13 14.16 -30.67
N LYS A 285 30.50 13.92 -31.94
CA LYS A 285 30.70 14.97 -32.95
C LYS A 285 29.39 15.37 -33.62
N VAL A 286 29.24 16.65 -33.93
CA VAL A 286 28.05 17.27 -34.53
C VAL A 286 28.46 18.17 -35.71
N ARG A 287 27.70 18.08 -36.81
CA ARG A 287 27.84 18.87 -38.04
C ARG A 287 26.47 19.14 -38.66
N GLY A 288 26.35 20.20 -39.45
CA GLY A 288 25.16 20.49 -40.27
C GLY A 288 23.95 21.03 -39.50
N SER A 289 24.16 21.67 -38.35
CA SER A 289 23.09 22.24 -37.51
C SER A 289 23.08 23.76 -37.58
N THR A 290 21.88 24.35 -37.65
CA THR A 290 21.64 25.81 -37.63
C THR A 290 20.84 26.22 -36.40
N ALA A 291 20.65 27.52 -36.18
CA ALA A 291 19.82 28.03 -35.08
C ALA A 291 18.33 27.63 -35.24
N GLU A 292 17.85 27.54 -36.48
CA GLU A 292 16.47 27.16 -36.83
C GLU A 292 16.27 25.63 -36.85
N ARG A 293 17.33 24.87 -37.13
CA ARG A 293 17.34 23.40 -37.12
C ARG A 293 18.53 22.90 -36.29
N PRO A 294 18.47 23.07 -34.96
CA PRO A 294 19.57 22.69 -34.10
C PRO A 294 19.63 21.17 -33.92
N HIS A 295 20.82 20.66 -33.60
CA HIS A 295 20.98 19.29 -33.14
C HIS A 295 20.52 19.17 -31.69
N LEU A 296 19.55 18.30 -31.45
CA LEU A 296 18.98 18.04 -30.13
C LEU A 296 19.59 16.76 -29.55
N VAL A 297 20.21 16.89 -28.39
CA VAL A 297 20.76 15.78 -27.62
C VAL A 297 19.87 15.53 -26.42
N GLN A 298 19.43 14.30 -26.21
CA GLN A 298 18.66 13.89 -25.04
C GLN A 298 19.47 12.93 -24.17
N PHE A 299 19.48 13.18 -22.86
CA PHE A 299 20.15 12.35 -21.86
C PHE A 299 19.11 11.62 -21.01
N ASN A 300 19.09 10.30 -21.14
CA ASN A 300 18.17 9.45 -20.38
C ASN A 300 18.93 8.82 -19.21
N TYR A 301 18.45 9.09 -18.00
CA TYR A 301 18.94 8.51 -16.75
C TYR A 301 18.13 7.26 -16.44
N ASN A 302 18.74 6.27 -15.80
CA ASN A 302 18.03 5.07 -15.33
C ASN A 302 17.28 5.34 -14.00
N ALA A 303 16.48 6.40 -14.00
CA ALA A 303 15.80 6.97 -12.84
C ALA A 303 14.60 7.80 -13.30
N SER A 304 13.51 7.81 -12.52
CA SER A 304 12.42 8.77 -12.74
C SER A 304 12.87 10.19 -12.34
N MET A 305 12.23 11.22 -12.91
CA MET A 305 12.53 12.60 -12.54
C MET A 305 12.14 12.90 -11.07
N GLU A 306 11.16 12.18 -10.51
CA GLU A 306 10.77 12.30 -9.10
C GLU A 306 11.88 11.75 -8.19
N GLN A 307 12.44 10.58 -8.51
CA GLN A 307 13.59 10.00 -7.81
C GLN A 307 14.81 10.93 -7.86
N LEU A 308 15.13 11.46 -9.04
CA LEU A 308 16.24 12.40 -9.20
C LEU A 308 16.02 13.67 -8.38
N ARG A 309 14.79 14.22 -8.35
CA ARG A 309 14.48 15.42 -7.56
C ARG A 309 14.58 15.17 -6.07
N ALA A 310 14.01 14.08 -5.55
CA ALA A 310 14.09 13.70 -4.14
C ALA A 310 15.55 13.58 -3.71
N MET A 311 16.35 12.82 -4.47
CA MET A 311 17.78 12.67 -4.21
C MET A 311 18.54 14.00 -4.30
N ILE A 312 18.38 14.79 -5.35
CA ILE A 312 19.11 16.06 -5.51
C ILE A 312 18.75 17.04 -4.38
N ASN A 313 17.49 17.07 -3.95
CA ASN A 313 17.04 18.00 -2.92
C ASN A 313 17.64 17.69 -1.54
N SER A 314 17.84 16.42 -1.19
CA SER A 314 18.44 16.00 0.09
C SER A 314 19.96 16.20 0.17
N MET A 315 20.66 16.31 -0.96
CA MET A 315 22.12 16.45 -1.00
C MET A 315 22.58 17.89 -0.79
N ASP A 316 23.78 18.09 -0.25
CA ASP A 316 24.36 19.43 -0.05
C ASP A 316 24.82 20.07 -1.35
N TYR A 317 25.44 19.27 -2.21
CA TYR A 317 26.04 19.74 -3.46
C TYR A 317 25.83 18.73 -4.57
N CYS A 318 25.59 19.25 -5.78
CA CYS A 318 25.56 18.46 -7.00
C CYS A 318 26.32 19.16 -8.12
N GLU A 319 27.00 18.37 -8.96
CA GLU A 319 27.68 18.84 -10.15
C GLU A 319 27.50 17.91 -11.33
N GLN A 320 27.65 18.49 -12.53
CA GLN A 320 27.77 17.75 -13.77
C GLN A 320 28.82 18.40 -14.66
N LYS A 321 29.83 17.61 -15.06
CA LYS A 321 30.89 18.10 -15.95
C LYS A 321 30.37 18.18 -17.37
N VAL A 322 30.48 19.35 -18.00
CA VAL A 322 30.08 19.56 -19.39
C VAL A 322 31.27 20.06 -20.20
N THR A 323 31.46 19.49 -21.38
CA THR A 323 32.54 19.84 -22.30
C THR A 323 31.97 20.11 -23.68
N TYR A 324 32.32 21.26 -24.25
CA TYR A 324 32.04 21.60 -25.64
C TYR A 324 33.36 21.87 -26.36
N HIS A 325 33.70 21.02 -27.32
CA HIS A 325 34.78 21.21 -28.28
C HIS A 325 34.21 21.87 -29.53
N CYS A 326 34.97 22.78 -30.10
CA CYS A 326 34.53 23.56 -31.25
C CYS A 326 35.67 23.80 -32.23
N LYS A 327 35.33 23.82 -33.51
CA LYS A 327 36.12 24.35 -34.61
C LYS A 327 35.18 25.18 -35.47
N ARG A 328 35.42 26.49 -35.57
CA ARG A 328 34.51 27.46 -36.21
C ARG A 328 33.04 27.32 -35.78
N SER A 329 32.81 27.05 -34.49
CA SER A 329 31.49 26.80 -33.92
C SER A 329 31.36 27.57 -32.62
N ARG A 330 30.50 28.58 -32.61
CA ARG A 330 30.27 29.47 -31.47
C ARG A 330 29.32 28.81 -30.47
N LEU A 331 29.52 29.11 -29.19
CA LEU A 331 28.78 28.51 -28.09
C LEU A 331 27.73 29.49 -27.56
N LEU A 332 28.15 30.49 -26.81
CA LEU A 332 27.28 31.48 -26.18
C LEU A 332 27.13 32.74 -27.03
N ASN A 333 27.91 32.88 -28.11
CA ASN A 333 27.84 34.01 -29.04
C ASN A 333 28.08 35.37 -28.35
N THR A 334 29.03 35.42 -27.43
CA THR A 334 29.36 36.61 -26.61
C THR A 334 30.16 37.66 -27.40
N PRO A 335 30.14 38.97 -27.05
CA PRO A 335 29.61 39.58 -25.82
C PRO A 335 28.09 39.81 -25.76
N ASP A 336 27.42 40.22 -26.83
CA ASP A 336 25.98 40.58 -26.83
C ASP A 336 25.23 39.95 -28.01
N ALA A 337 24.83 38.68 -27.90
CA ALA A 337 23.95 38.04 -28.87
C ALA A 337 23.23 36.81 -28.30
N VAL A 338 22.30 36.27 -29.07
CA VAL A 338 21.58 35.04 -28.71
C VAL A 338 22.54 33.85 -28.77
N PRO A 339 22.60 32.99 -27.73
CA PRO A 339 23.41 31.77 -27.72
C PRO A 339 23.03 30.81 -28.84
N PHE A 340 24.04 30.22 -29.50
CA PHE A 340 23.85 29.14 -30.47
C PHE A 340 23.72 27.77 -29.81
N THR A 341 24.26 27.62 -28.60
CA THR A 341 24.20 26.40 -27.81
C THR A 341 23.66 26.73 -26.42
N TRP A 342 22.74 25.91 -25.93
CA TRP A 342 22.18 25.99 -24.58
C TRP A 342 21.80 24.59 -24.11
N TRP A 343 21.41 24.47 -22.85
CA TRP A 343 20.99 23.19 -22.28
C TRP A 343 19.69 23.35 -21.51
N ILE A 344 19.04 22.22 -21.24
CA ILE A 344 17.81 22.12 -20.46
C ILE A 344 18.06 21.07 -19.37
N GLY A 345 17.54 21.33 -18.18
CA GLY A 345 17.63 20.42 -17.05
C GLY A 345 16.30 20.10 -16.40
N ARG A 346 16.28 19.89 -15.07
CA ARG A 346 15.09 19.38 -14.35
C ARG A 346 13.87 20.30 -14.34
N THR A 347 14.07 21.61 -14.56
CA THR A 347 13.00 22.62 -14.58
C THR A 347 12.39 22.82 -15.97
N ASN A 348 12.97 22.20 -16.99
CA ASN A 348 12.56 22.34 -18.39
C ASN A 348 12.76 23.77 -18.99
N ASP A 349 13.54 24.63 -18.33
CA ASP A 349 13.87 25.96 -18.82
C ASP A 349 15.18 25.98 -19.63
N LYS A 350 15.28 26.90 -20.60
CA LYS A 350 16.50 27.16 -21.36
C LYS A 350 17.57 27.79 -20.47
N GLN A 351 18.74 27.13 -20.38
CA GLN A 351 19.89 27.62 -19.63
C GLN A 351 20.99 28.11 -20.57
N ALA A 352 21.29 29.41 -20.51
CA ALA A 352 22.25 30.11 -21.38
C ALA A 352 23.62 30.38 -20.71
N TYR A 353 23.88 29.78 -19.55
CA TYR A 353 25.19 29.77 -18.91
C TYR A 353 25.89 28.43 -19.16
N TRP A 354 27.22 28.41 -19.08
CA TRP A 354 28.01 27.20 -19.29
C TRP A 354 28.79 26.78 -18.04
N GLY A 355 29.49 25.66 -18.12
CA GLY A 355 30.28 25.11 -17.01
C GLY A 355 31.23 26.14 -16.40
N GLY A 356 31.21 26.22 -15.06
CA GLY A 356 31.98 27.18 -14.26
C GLY A 356 31.34 28.56 -14.10
N SER A 357 30.15 28.79 -14.67
CA SER A 357 29.37 30.03 -14.53
C SER A 357 28.09 29.83 -13.74
N SER A 358 27.54 30.93 -13.21
CA SER A 358 26.28 30.97 -12.47
C SER A 358 25.08 31.19 -13.40
N PRO A 359 23.85 30.81 -12.98
CA PRO A 359 22.63 31.14 -13.71
C PRO A 359 22.53 32.63 -14.09
N GLY A 360 22.07 32.91 -15.30
CA GLY A 360 21.94 34.27 -15.83
C GLY A 360 23.24 34.89 -16.35
N VAL A 361 24.39 34.26 -16.11
CA VAL A 361 25.70 34.77 -16.55
C VAL A 361 26.12 34.06 -17.84
N GLN A 362 25.97 34.76 -18.96
CA GLN A 362 26.32 34.29 -20.31
C GLN A 362 27.85 34.34 -20.55
N LYS A 363 28.61 33.68 -19.69
CA LYS A 363 30.07 33.51 -19.81
C LYS A 363 30.45 32.06 -19.52
N CYS A 364 31.61 31.65 -20.01
CA CYS A 364 32.26 30.41 -19.59
C CYS A 364 33.23 30.68 -18.42
N ALA A 365 33.73 29.63 -17.77
CA ALA A 365 34.74 29.74 -16.71
C ALA A 365 35.88 30.72 -17.06
N CYS A 366 36.49 30.57 -18.24
CA CYS A 366 37.59 31.45 -18.67
C CYS A 366 37.18 32.92 -18.81
N GLY A 367 35.91 33.20 -19.13
CA GLY A 367 35.40 34.56 -19.29
C GLY A 367 35.13 35.25 -17.97
N LEU A 368 34.94 34.48 -16.89
CA LEU A 368 34.87 34.99 -15.52
C LEU A 368 36.27 35.21 -14.94
N GLU A 369 37.20 34.30 -15.22
CA GLU A 369 38.58 34.36 -14.75
C GLU A 369 39.46 35.35 -15.53
N GLY A 370 39.02 35.79 -16.72
CA GLY A 370 39.86 36.58 -17.64
C GLY A 370 40.97 35.75 -18.30
N SER A 371 40.82 34.42 -18.34
CA SER A 371 41.82 33.45 -18.81
C SER A 371 41.52 32.89 -20.22
N CYS A 372 40.52 33.42 -20.94
CA CYS A 372 40.19 32.96 -22.29
C CYS A 372 41.34 33.20 -23.28
N LEU A 373 41.45 32.34 -24.29
CA LEU A 373 42.47 32.41 -25.34
C LEU A 373 42.43 33.70 -26.18
N ASP A 374 41.28 34.37 -26.18
CA ASP A 374 41.05 35.69 -26.75
C ASP A 374 40.18 36.46 -25.75
N THR A 375 40.74 37.53 -25.19
CA THR A 375 40.10 38.31 -24.12
C THR A 375 38.90 39.13 -24.59
N ASN A 376 38.68 39.24 -25.91
CA ASN A 376 37.50 39.93 -26.46
C ASN A 376 36.22 39.09 -26.38
N TYR A 377 36.34 37.79 -26.07
CA TYR A 377 35.21 36.86 -26.00
C TYR A 377 35.08 36.27 -24.59
N HIS A 378 33.86 35.87 -24.20
CA HIS A 378 33.62 35.30 -22.86
C HIS A 378 33.71 33.76 -22.84
N CYS A 379 33.96 33.13 -23.98
CA CYS A 379 34.17 31.70 -24.14
C CYS A 379 35.19 31.43 -25.26
N ASN A 380 36.02 30.41 -25.11
CA ASN A 380 37.04 30.04 -26.11
C ASN A 380 36.46 29.65 -27.48
N CYS A 381 35.19 29.23 -27.52
CA CYS A 381 34.51 28.81 -28.75
C CYS A 381 33.87 29.96 -29.50
N ASP A 382 33.61 31.07 -28.81
CA ASP A 382 33.01 32.25 -29.43
C ASP A 382 34.01 33.01 -30.31
N ALA A 383 35.32 32.79 -30.12
CA ALA A 383 36.39 33.33 -30.96
C ALA A 383 36.47 32.73 -32.39
N ASP A 384 35.55 31.82 -32.74
CA ASP A 384 35.34 31.26 -34.08
C ASP A 384 36.61 30.72 -34.79
N ARG A 385 37.52 30.11 -34.03
CA ARG A 385 38.84 29.69 -34.53
C ARG A 385 38.73 28.45 -35.44
N ASP A 386 39.61 28.39 -36.44
CA ASP A 386 39.76 27.22 -37.33
C ASP A 386 40.62 26.08 -36.73
N LYS A 387 40.94 26.18 -35.44
CA LYS A 387 41.60 25.11 -34.66
C LYS A 387 40.66 24.67 -33.55
N TRP A 388 40.74 23.40 -33.18
CA TRP A 388 39.96 22.87 -32.06
C TRP A 388 40.31 23.60 -30.76
N THR A 389 39.30 24.18 -30.13
CA THR A 389 39.34 24.67 -28.75
C THR A 389 38.19 24.05 -27.97
N ASN A 390 38.12 24.31 -26.67
CA ASN A 390 37.01 23.83 -25.86
C ASN A 390 36.63 24.80 -24.74
N ASN A 391 35.42 24.60 -24.23
CA ASN A 391 34.97 25.12 -22.94
C ASN A 391 34.52 23.94 -22.10
N THR A 392 35.35 23.60 -21.12
CA THR A 392 35.08 22.55 -20.13
C THR A 392 34.78 23.22 -18.80
N GLY A 393 33.76 22.76 -18.09
CA GLY A 393 33.49 23.22 -16.75
C GLY A 393 32.44 22.37 -16.04
N HIS A 394 32.12 22.76 -14.81
CA HIS A 394 31.13 22.09 -13.98
C HIS A 394 29.86 22.94 -13.92
N LEU A 395 28.72 22.34 -14.23
CA LEU A 395 27.41 22.90 -13.91
C LEU A 395 27.11 22.47 -12.47
N SER A 396 26.99 23.41 -11.54
CA SER A 396 26.85 23.11 -10.10
C SER A 396 25.67 23.79 -9.43
N TYR A 397 24.82 24.48 -10.19
CA TYR A 397 23.58 25.05 -9.65
C TYR A 397 22.52 23.95 -9.55
N LYS A 398 22.34 23.46 -8.33
CA LYS A 398 21.59 22.25 -7.98
C LYS A 398 20.16 22.25 -8.55
N ASP A 399 19.46 23.38 -8.48
CA ASP A 399 18.05 23.46 -8.86
C ASP A 399 17.79 23.31 -10.37
N HIS A 400 18.82 23.42 -11.21
CA HIS A 400 18.72 23.18 -12.65
C HIS A 400 19.20 21.78 -13.06
N LEU A 401 19.94 21.05 -12.22
CA LEU A 401 20.49 19.73 -12.55
C LEU A 401 19.45 18.60 -12.36
N PRO A 402 19.58 17.46 -13.04
CA PRO A 402 20.60 17.11 -14.02
C PRO A 402 20.30 17.74 -15.38
N VAL A 403 21.31 17.79 -16.24
CA VAL A 403 21.12 18.13 -17.65
C VAL A 403 20.35 17.00 -18.34
N THR A 404 19.22 17.34 -18.95
CA THR A 404 18.36 16.41 -19.70
C THR A 404 18.49 16.61 -21.20
N GLN A 405 18.86 17.82 -21.65
CA GLN A 405 19.11 18.09 -23.07
C GLN A 405 20.25 19.08 -23.30
N ILE A 406 20.95 18.93 -24.42
CA ILE A 406 21.88 19.94 -24.98
C ILE A 406 21.44 20.23 -26.42
N ILE A 407 21.37 21.52 -26.77
CA ILE A 407 20.93 22.00 -28.07
C ILE A 407 22.10 22.72 -28.74
N ILE A 408 22.48 22.32 -29.95
CA ILE A 408 23.66 22.83 -30.67
C ILE A 408 23.24 23.39 -32.04
N GLY A 409 23.52 24.67 -32.31
CA GLY A 409 23.01 25.38 -33.49
C GLY A 409 24.03 26.04 -34.42
N ASP A 410 25.34 25.97 -34.20
CA ASP A 410 26.34 26.61 -35.08
C ASP A 410 27.34 25.59 -35.63
N THR A 411 26.88 24.66 -36.47
CA THR A 411 27.75 23.66 -37.13
C THR A 411 27.50 23.48 -38.63
N ASP A 412 26.73 24.38 -39.26
CA ASP A 412 26.42 24.33 -40.71
C ASP A 412 27.30 25.26 -41.57
N ARG A 413 28.21 26.05 -40.95
CA ARG A 413 29.14 26.91 -41.69
C ARG A 413 30.32 26.10 -42.26
N THR A 414 31.00 26.65 -43.26
CA THR A 414 32.19 26.01 -43.85
C THR A 414 33.24 25.69 -42.80
N ASN A 415 33.64 24.41 -42.70
CA ASN A 415 34.57 23.88 -41.70
C ASN A 415 34.12 24.05 -40.23
N SER A 416 32.82 24.24 -40.01
CA SER A 416 32.21 24.33 -38.68
C SER A 416 31.88 22.95 -38.13
N GLU A 417 32.43 22.64 -36.97
CA GLU A 417 32.26 21.37 -36.30
C GLU A 417 32.23 21.58 -34.78
N ALA A 418 31.42 20.77 -34.10
CA ALA A 418 31.41 20.71 -32.65
C ALA A 418 31.52 19.27 -32.16
N ALA A 419 31.94 19.10 -30.92
CA ALA A 419 31.77 17.84 -30.20
C ALA A 419 31.43 18.11 -28.74
N TYR A 420 30.47 17.38 -28.19
CA TYR A 420 30.05 17.55 -26.80
C TYR A 420 30.32 16.29 -25.99
N LYS A 421 30.52 16.47 -24.69
CA LYS A 421 30.56 15.39 -23.71
C LYS A 421 29.93 15.87 -22.40
N LEU A 422 29.00 15.09 -21.88
CA LEU A 422 28.39 15.28 -20.57
C LEU A 422 28.84 14.14 -19.65
N GLY A 423 29.30 14.49 -18.46
CA GLY A 423 29.63 13.53 -17.41
C GLY A 423 28.41 13.11 -16.60
N PRO A 424 28.53 12.09 -15.73
CA PRO A 424 27.45 11.69 -14.83
C PRO A 424 27.04 12.85 -13.90
N LEU A 425 25.79 12.79 -13.41
CA LEU A 425 25.39 13.59 -12.26
C LEU A 425 26.13 13.07 -11.04
N ARG A 426 26.78 13.96 -10.30
CA ARG A 426 27.48 13.62 -9.05
C ARG A 426 27.00 14.52 -7.94
N CYS A 427 26.48 13.94 -6.87
CA CYS A 427 26.06 14.67 -5.68
C CYS A 427 26.82 14.16 -4.45
N TYR A 428 27.02 14.99 -3.43
CA TYR A 428 27.56 14.55 -2.14
C TYR A 428 26.97 15.37 -0.99
N GLY A 429 27.17 14.86 0.22
CA GLY A 429 26.61 15.41 1.45
C GLY A 429 25.18 14.94 1.66
N ASP A 430 24.75 14.94 2.91
CA ASP A 430 23.42 14.51 3.33
C ASP A 430 22.90 15.50 4.37
N ARG A 431 21.90 16.30 3.99
CA ARG A 431 21.31 17.30 4.89
C ARG A 431 20.57 16.68 6.06
N ASN A 432 20.16 15.43 5.93
CA ASN A 432 19.37 14.71 6.92
C ASN A 432 20.28 13.96 7.93
N TYR A 433 21.58 13.88 7.66
CA TYR A 433 22.55 13.21 8.51
C TYR A 433 23.37 14.23 9.31
N TRP A 434 23.30 14.15 10.65
CA TRP A 434 24.07 14.96 11.63
C TRP A 434 23.62 16.42 11.83
N ASN A 435 22.35 16.62 12.15
CA ASN A 435 21.73 17.90 12.51
C ASN A 435 21.29 17.93 14.01
N ALA A 436 22.23 17.83 14.93
CA ALA A 436 21.91 17.82 16.37
C ALA A 436 21.46 19.21 16.89
N ALA A 437 20.45 19.21 17.75
CA ALA A 437 19.97 20.38 18.49
C ALA A 437 20.07 20.15 20.01
N SER A 438 20.17 21.21 20.80
CA SER A 438 20.21 21.14 22.26
C SER A 438 19.05 21.93 22.89
N PHE A 439 18.24 21.24 23.70
CA PHE A 439 17.14 21.81 24.46
C PHE A 439 17.65 22.10 25.87
N ASN A 440 18.08 23.35 26.12
CA ASN A 440 18.85 23.69 27.31
C ASN A 440 17.99 23.94 28.57
N THR A 441 16.67 24.02 28.43
CA THR A 441 15.73 24.18 29.53
C THR A 441 14.56 23.19 29.37
N GLU A 442 13.93 22.81 30.48
CA GLU A 442 12.74 21.93 30.47
C GLU A 442 11.54 22.56 29.74
N SER A 443 11.56 23.88 29.52
CA SER A 443 10.55 24.63 28.77
C SER A 443 10.90 24.89 27.31
N SER A 444 12.06 24.43 26.84
CA SER A 444 12.48 24.59 25.44
C SER A 444 11.74 23.58 24.57
N TYR A 445 11.15 24.03 23.47
CA TYR A 445 10.49 23.16 22.48
C TYR A 445 10.59 23.76 21.08
N LEU A 446 10.42 22.91 20.08
CA LEU A 446 10.12 23.29 18.71
C LEU A 446 8.64 22.99 18.45
N HIS A 447 8.00 23.79 17.60
CA HIS A 447 6.65 23.48 17.14
C HIS A 447 6.60 23.48 15.62
N PHE A 448 5.81 22.56 15.08
CA PHE A 448 5.62 22.36 13.66
C PHE A 448 4.11 22.40 13.33
N PRO A 449 3.75 22.50 12.04
CA PRO A 449 2.40 22.17 11.61
C PRO A 449 1.97 20.78 12.11
N THR A 450 0.66 20.54 12.11
CA THR A 450 0.08 19.26 12.53
C THR A 450 0.74 18.09 11.80
N PHE A 451 1.06 17.05 12.56
CA PHE A 451 1.64 15.82 12.04
C PHE A 451 0.66 15.11 11.09
N HIS A 452 1.14 14.77 9.90
CA HIS A 452 0.37 14.05 8.88
C HIS A 452 0.78 12.57 8.91
N GLY A 453 -0.03 11.75 9.55
CA GLY A 453 0.23 10.32 9.78
C GLY A 453 -1.06 9.55 10.06
N GLU A 454 -2.12 9.86 9.31
CA GLU A 454 -3.49 9.40 9.59
C GLU A 454 -3.60 7.87 9.58
N LEU A 455 -2.91 7.20 8.66
CA LEU A 455 -2.94 5.74 8.46
C LEU A 455 -1.63 5.06 8.86
N SER A 456 -0.50 5.62 8.45
CA SER A 456 0.84 5.13 8.76
C SER A 456 1.74 6.30 9.12
N ALA A 457 2.66 6.05 10.04
CA ALA A 457 3.63 7.02 10.54
C ALA A 457 4.84 6.27 11.09
N ASP A 458 6.03 6.57 10.56
CA ASP A 458 7.30 6.22 11.18
C ASP A 458 8.00 7.47 11.73
N ILE A 459 8.55 7.35 12.94
CA ILE A 459 9.26 8.42 13.64
C ILE A 459 10.55 7.82 14.16
N SER A 460 11.69 8.37 13.74
CA SER A 460 12.98 7.97 14.26
C SER A 460 13.86 9.15 14.64
N PHE A 461 14.62 8.99 15.71
CA PHE A 461 15.53 10.03 16.21
C PHE A 461 16.61 9.44 17.10
N PHE A 462 17.70 10.20 17.26
CA PHE A 462 18.68 9.95 18.30
C PHE A 462 18.45 10.92 19.46
N PHE A 463 18.56 10.45 20.70
CA PHE A 463 18.53 11.30 21.88
C PHE A 463 19.74 11.04 22.78
N LYS A 464 20.07 12.05 23.59
CA LYS A 464 21.11 11.99 24.60
C LYS A 464 20.71 12.90 25.75
N THR A 465 20.60 12.34 26.96
CA THR A 465 20.11 13.09 28.13
C THR A 465 20.69 12.55 29.44
N THR A 466 20.62 13.37 30.49
CA THR A 466 20.83 12.97 31.89
C THR A 466 19.53 13.03 32.70
N ALA A 467 18.45 13.59 32.14
CA ALA A 467 17.16 13.69 32.81
C ALA A 467 16.54 12.29 32.99
N SER A 468 15.79 12.09 34.07
CA SER A 468 15.17 10.79 34.37
C SER A 468 13.90 10.52 33.57
N SER A 469 13.29 11.55 33.00
CA SER A 469 12.06 11.48 32.22
C SER A 469 11.91 12.71 31.33
N GLY A 470 11.11 12.62 30.27
CA GLY A 470 10.81 13.74 29.38
C GLY A 470 10.01 13.32 28.16
N VAL A 471 9.22 14.24 27.61
CA VAL A 471 8.49 14.03 26.35
C VAL A 471 9.42 14.37 25.19
N PHE A 472 9.52 13.49 24.20
CA PHE A 472 10.30 13.74 22.98
C PHE A 472 9.45 14.38 21.89
N LEU A 473 8.17 13.99 21.81
CA LEU A 473 7.25 14.46 20.80
C LEU A 473 5.81 14.30 21.28
N GLU A 474 4.97 15.29 21.01
CA GLU A 474 3.52 15.24 21.26
C GLU A 474 2.73 15.98 20.18
N ASN A 475 1.65 15.36 19.70
CA ASN A 475 0.60 16.05 18.95
C ASN A 475 -0.76 15.65 19.50
N LEU A 476 -1.63 16.63 19.72
CA LEU A 476 -2.98 16.44 20.22
C LEU A 476 -4.04 16.63 19.12
N GLY A 477 -5.12 15.87 19.24
CA GLY A 477 -6.39 16.02 18.54
C GLY A 477 -7.51 16.40 19.50
N ILE A 478 -8.75 16.27 19.05
CA ILE A 478 -9.93 16.51 19.91
C ILE A 478 -10.10 15.38 20.94
N LYS A 479 -9.84 14.15 20.49
CA LYS A 479 -9.87 12.92 21.30
C LYS A 479 -8.56 12.16 21.16
N ASP A 480 -8.02 12.21 19.96
CA ASP A 480 -6.83 11.51 19.54
C ASP A 480 -5.56 12.20 20.06
N PHE A 481 -4.48 11.45 20.20
CA PHE A 481 -3.15 12.00 20.43
C PHE A 481 -2.09 11.01 19.98
N ILE A 482 -0.86 11.48 19.82
CA ILE A 482 0.33 10.64 19.69
C ILE A 482 1.46 11.27 20.52
N ARG A 483 2.18 10.44 21.27
CA ARG A 483 3.28 10.86 22.13
C ARG A 483 4.38 9.80 22.16
N ILE A 484 5.63 10.27 22.16
CA ILE A 484 6.80 9.45 22.49
C ILE A 484 7.50 10.10 23.67
N GLU A 485 7.79 9.33 24.72
CA GLU A 485 8.40 9.85 25.94
C GLU A 485 9.38 8.86 26.58
N LEU A 486 10.38 9.41 27.26
CA LEU A 486 11.16 8.70 28.27
C LEU A 486 10.34 8.74 29.57
N ASN A 487 9.63 7.66 29.88
CA ASN A 487 8.78 7.58 31.08
C ASN A 487 9.64 7.38 32.35
N SER A 488 10.76 6.68 32.22
CA SER A 488 11.76 6.51 33.29
C SER A 488 13.15 6.32 32.71
N PRO A 489 14.23 6.33 33.53
CA PRO A 489 15.60 6.14 33.04
C PRO A 489 15.84 4.86 32.23
N MET A 490 14.92 3.89 32.28
CA MET A 490 15.07 2.59 31.62
C MET A 490 13.89 2.26 30.71
N GLU A 491 12.98 3.20 30.45
CA GLU A 491 11.72 2.93 29.75
C GLU A 491 11.35 4.05 28.78
N VAL A 492 11.19 3.67 27.51
CA VAL A 492 10.64 4.54 26.45
C VAL A 492 9.26 4.01 26.08
N VAL A 493 8.32 4.93 25.92
CA VAL A 493 6.91 4.63 25.64
C VAL A 493 6.46 5.38 24.40
N LEU A 494 5.81 4.66 23.48
CA LEU A 494 4.97 5.21 22.43
C LEU A 494 3.52 5.07 22.89
N SER A 495 2.78 6.17 22.98
CA SER A 495 1.37 6.18 23.34
C SER A 495 0.53 6.97 22.34
N PHE A 496 -0.65 6.45 22.00
CA PHE A 496 -1.59 7.14 21.12
C PHE A 496 -3.04 6.73 21.39
N ASP A 497 -3.98 7.55 20.94
CA ASP A 497 -5.40 7.21 20.88
C ASP A 497 -5.95 7.62 19.52
N VAL A 498 -6.74 6.75 18.92
CA VAL A 498 -7.40 6.92 17.61
C VAL A 498 -8.93 6.84 17.73
N GLY A 499 -9.46 6.96 18.96
CA GLY A 499 -10.87 6.81 19.31
C GLY A 499 -11.23 5.46 19.95
N ASN A 500 -10.26 4.55 20.12
CA ASN A 500 -10.46 3.24 20.75
C ASN A 500 -10.06 3.21 22.24
N GLY A 501 -9.52 4.32 22.76
CA GLY A 501 -8.84 4.38 24.05
C GLY A 501 -7.31 4.35 23.89
N PRO A 502 -6.56 4.62 24.98
CA PRO A 502 -5.12 4.73 24.92
C PRO A 502 -4.47 3.39 24.58
N PHE A 503 -3.54 3.44 23.64
CA PHE A 503 -2.74 2.33 23.15
C PHE A 503 -1.26 2.62 23.41
N GLU A 504 -0.55 1.68 24.03
CA GLU A 504 0.83 1.90 24.49
C GLU A 504 1.76 0.77 24.06
N VAL A 505 2.93 1.12 23.52
CA VAL A 505 4.03 0.19 23.27
C VAL A 505 5.22 0.61 24.11
N ILE A 506 5.70 -0.29 24.96
CA ILE A 506 6.72 -0.01 25.97
C ILE A 506 7.98 -0.84 25.70
N VAL A 507 9.13 -0.17 25.62
CA VAL A 507 10.45 -0.81 25.56
C VAL A 507 11.20 -0.55 26.87
N LYS A 508 11.58 -1.63 27.55
CA LYS A 508 12.39 -1.60 28.77
C LYS A 508 13.83 -1.98 28.47
N SER A 509 14.76 -1.10 28.83
CA SER A 509 16.20 -1.38 28.77
C SER A 509 16.69 -2.01 30.07
N ALA A 510 17.75 -2.83 29.99
CA ALA A 510 18.45 -3.35 31.16
C ALA A 510 19.44 -2.33 31.76
N THR A 511 19.82 -1.32 30.98
CA THR A 511 20.70 -0.23 31.39
C THR A 511 19.95 1.10 31.35
N HIS A 512 20.50 2.09 32.05
CA HIS A 512 19.97 3.45 32.00
C HIS A 512 20.19 4.05 30.61
N LEU A 513 19.15 4.68 30.07
CA LEU A 513 19.12 5.42 28.81
C LEU A 513 19.41 6.92 29.02
N ASN A 514 19.53 7.36 30.27
CA ASN A 514 19.90 8.72 30.65
C ASN A 514 21.38 8.80 31.08
N ASP A 515 22.24 8.07 30.39
CA ASP A 515 23.68 7.92 30.70
C ASP A 515 24.58 8.94 29.96
N ASN A 516 23.97 9.94 29.34
CA ASN A 516 24.64 10.95 28.51
C ASN A 516 25.33 10.37 27.26
N GLN A 517 24.93 9.19 26.78
CA GLN A 517 25.29 8.65 25.47
C GLN A 517 24.14 8.83 24.47
N TRP A 518 24.45 8.61 23.19
CA TRP A 518 23.45 8.62 22.13
C TRP A 518 22.70 7.30 22.09
N HIS A 519 21.37 7.39 22.11
CA HIS A 519 20.46 6.28 21.93
C HIS A 519 19.56 6.53 20.71
N TYR A 520 19.28 5.49 19.94
CA TYR A 520 18.41 5.53 18.77
C TYR A 520 17.01 5.05 19.13
N VAL A 521 15.97 5.76 18.70
CA VAL A 521 14.57 5.37 18.85
C VAL A 521 13.95 5.28 17.47
N GLU A 522 13.24 4.20 17.21
CA GLU A 522 12.43 3.99 16.02
C GLU A 522 11.02 3.57 16.48
N ALA A 523 10.03 4.38 16.14
CA ALA A 523 8.63 4.15 16.46
C ALA A 523 7.81 4.12 15.16
N GLU A 524 6.90 3.18 15.06
CA GLU A 524 6.01 3.05 13.91
C GLU A 524 4.58 2.86 14.40
N ARG A 525 3.64 3.54 13.77
CA ARG A 525 2.21 3.31 13.91
C ARG A 525 1.63 3.13 12.53
N ASN A 526 0.94 2.02 12.32
CA ASN A 526 0.16 1.79 11.11
C ASN A 526 -1.23 1.21 11.48
N ILE A 527 -2.06 0.92 10.49
CA ILE A 527 -3.43 0.43 10.74
C ILE A 527 -3.47 -1.03 11.24
N ARG A 528 -2.36 -1.75 11.19
CA ARG A 528 -2.23 -3.16 11.59
C ARG A 528 -1.63 -3.32 12.97
N GLU A 529 -0.66 -2.48 13.30
CA GLU A 529 0.08 -2.54 14.55
C GLU A 529 0.75 -1.19 14.86
N ALA A 530 1.21 -1.06 16.10
CA ALA A 530 2.23 -0.09 16.45
C ALA A 530 3.46 -0.81 17.00
N SER A 531 4.64 -0.27 16.72
CA SER A 531 5.90 -0.84 17.17
C SER A 531 6.87 0.22 17.67
N LEU A 532 7.76 -0.20 18.57
CA LEU A 532 8.80 0.63 19.17
C LEU A 532 10.08 -0.19 19.32
N GLN A 533 11.20 0.42 18.94
CA GLN A 533 12.54 -0.12 19.13
C GLN A 533 13.46 0.98 19.69
N VAL A 534 14.32 0.59 20.63
CA VAL A 534 15.34 1.46 21.22
C VAL A 534 16.68 0.77 21.09
N ASP A 535 17.65 1.42 20.46
CA ASP A 535 18.95 0.88 20.10
C ASP A 535 18.84 -0.48 19.38
N HIS A 536 19.58 -1.47 19.85
CA HIS A 536 19.53 -2.85 19.36
C HIS A 536 18.65 -3.75 20.22
N LEU A 537 17.81 -3.18 21.10
CA LEU A 537 16.85 -3.97 21.87
C LEU A 537 15.80 -4.59 20.93
N PRO A 538 15.22 -5.75 21.28
CA PRO A 538 14.17 -6.38 20.47
C PRO A 538 12.98 -5.44 20.28
N ARG A 539 12.58 -5.23 19.03
CA ARG A 539 11.38 -4.48 18.66
C ARG A 539 10.16 -5.04 19.40
N LYS A 540 9.37 -4.15 20.00
CA LYS A 540 8.08 -4.47 20.61
C LYS A 540 6.99 -4.00 19.66
N ALA A 541 5.98 -4.85 19.45
CA ALA A 541 4.84 -4.53 18.61
C ALA A 541 3.54 -4.97 19.29
N GLN A 542 2.47 -4.25 19.02
CA GLN A 542 1.13 -4.58 19.48
C GLN A 542 0.15 -4.40 18.32
N GLU A 543 -0.69 -5.41 18.08
CA GLU A 543 -1.66 -5.41 16.99
C GLU A 543 -2.83 -4.45 17.26
N ALA A 544 -3.32 -3.83 16.20
CA ALA A 544 -4.49 -2.98 16.23
C ALA A 544 -5.78 -3.82 16.39
N PRO A 545 -6.82 -3.31 17.08
CA PRO A 545 -8.11 -3.98 17.21
C PRO A 545 -8.79 -4.23 15.84
N CYS A 546 -9.45 -5.37 15.67
CA CYS A 546 -10.01 -5.80 14.37
C CYS A 546 -11.08 -4.88 13.77
N ASP A 547 -11.91 -4.26 14.62
CA ASP A 547 -13.02 -3.38 14.24
C ASP A 547 -12.91 -2.01 14.93
N GLY A 548 -11.69 -1.57 15.22
CA GLY A 548 -11.41 -0.27 15.82
C GLY A 548 -11.38 0.87 14.81
N HIS A 549 -11.42 2.10 15.31
CA HIS A 549 -11.05 3.28 14.53
C HIS A 549 -9.58 3.19 14.05
N ILE A 550 -9.34 3.58 12.80
CA ILE A 550 -8.04 3.44 12.13
C ILE A 550 -7.34 4.76 11.80
N GLN A 551 -8.05 5.89 11.87
CA GLN A 551 -7.49 7.20 11.51
C GLN A 551 -7.03 7.94 12.75
N LEU A 552 -5.79 8.42 12.73
CA LEU A 552 -5.26 9.32 13.75
C LEU A 552 -5.62 10.78 13.36
N GLN A 553 -6.61 11.37 14.03
CA GLN A 553 -7.13 12.71 13.72
C GLN A 553 -6.56 13.77 14.66
N LEU A 554 -5.42 14.33 14.26
CA LEU A 554 -4.74 15.39 14.99
C LEU A 554 -5.21 16.77 14.54
N SER A 555 -5.20 17.75 15.45
CA SER A 555 -5.66 19.11 15.14
C SER A 555 -4.77 20.21 15.74
N SER A 556 -3.90 19.88 16.69
CA SER A 556 -2.93 20.82 17.25
C SER A 556 -1.65 20.85 16.43
N GLN A 557 -0.78 21.81 16.77
CA GLN A 557 0.62 21.77 16.36
C GLN A 557 1.32 20.56 16.97
N LEU A 558 2.35 20.08 16.27
CA LEU A 558 3.28 19.08 16.76
C LEU A 558 4.35 19.76 17.61
N PHE A 559 4.59 19.27 18.83
CA PHE A 559 5.62 19.76 19.73
C PHE A 559 6.75 18.73 19.85
N VAL A 560 8.00 19.21 19.84
CA VAL A 560 9.24 18.42 20.03
C VAL A 560 10.09 19.07 21.11
#